data_AF-A0A7X1GTP5-F1
#
_entry.id   AF-A0A7X1GTP5-F1
#
_cell.length_a   1.000
_cell.length_b   1.000
_cell.length_c   1.000
_cell.angle_alpha   90.00
_cell.angle_beta   90.00
_cell.angle_gamma   90.00
#
_symmetry.space_group_name_H-M   'P 1'
#
loop_
_entity.id
_entity.type
_entity.pdbx_description
1 polymer ?
#
loop_
_entity_poly.entity_id
_entity_poly.type
_entity_poly.pdbx_seq_one_letter_code
_entity_poly.pdbx_strand_id
1 'polypeptide(L)'
;MILGRDSYCSFSIPLIILALGCFTSGVWAAEPAFDCAKADGAIEELICQDDQLAALDRKLAEVYAAASRKAANEHPPVLKAEQRGWIKGRNECWKSDDPRACTETEYRHRIAELQARYRLVPEKGPFWFTCDGDPRNEVVVTFFETEPPTLIAERGDQVSLMVRQPSGSGAKYQGRNEMFWEHQGEATIVWGYEAPEMRCTRKP
;
A
#
# COMPACT_ATOMS: atom_id res chain seq x y z
N MET A 1 -27.53 69.95 69.20
CA MET A 1 -26.92 68.85 69.96
C MET A 1 -27.23 67.54 69.24
N ILE A 2 -26.17 66.74 68.97
CA ILE A 2 -26.19 65.28 68.72
C ILE A 2 -26.79 64.86 67.35
N LEU A 3 -25.97 64.68 66.31
CA LEU A 3 -25.17 63.49 65.90
C LEU A 3 -26.00 62.44 65.13
N GLY A 4 -25.47 62.00 63.98
CA GLY A 4 -25.97 60.83 63.25
C GLY A 4 -25.72 60.90 61.75
N ARG A 5 -24.46 60.71 61.32
CA ARG A 5 -24.07 60.57 59.90
C ARG A 5 -23.96 59.06 59.64
N ASP A 6 -25.02 58.47 59.08
CA ASP A 6 -25.04 57.04 58.80
C ASP A 6 -24.23 56.69 57.55
N SER A 7 -23.33 55.75 57.76
CA SER A 7 -22.34 55.21 56.82
C SER A 7 -23.01 54.40 55.72
N TYR A 8 -22.72 54.75 54.46
CA TYR A 8 -23.06 53.93 53.30
C TYR A 8 -22.26 52.62 53.32
N CYS A 9 -22.97 51.50 53.36
CA CYS A 9 -22.41 50.17 53.26
C CYS A 9 -22.05 49.89 51.78
N SER A 10 -20.75 49.88 51.48
CA SER A 10 -20.19 49.52 50.18
C SER A 10 -20.27 48.00 50.00
N PHE A 11 -21.19 47.51 49.18
CA PHE A 11 -21.24 46.10 48.77
C PHE A 11 -20.53 45.94 47.43
N SER A 12 -19.30 45.43 47.51
CA SER A 12 -18.46 45.03 46.37
C SER A 12 -19.10 43.88 45.60
N ILE A 13 -19.30 44.07 44.29
CA ILE A 13 -19.71 43.02 43.34
C ILE A 13 -18.50 42.12 43.07
N PRO A 14 -18.52 40.80 43.36
CA PRO A 14 -17.44 39.91 42.96
C PRO A 14 -17.56 39.62 41.45
N LEU A 15 -16.50 39.96 40.72
CA LEU A 15 -16.31 39.59 39.32
C LEU A 15 -16.07 38.08 39.23
N ILE A 16 -17.12 37.30 38.98
CA ILE A 16 -16.99 35.86 38.70
C ILE A 16 -16.44 35.70 37.28
N ILE A 17 -15.15 35.39 37.17
CA ILE A 17 -14.52 34.99 35.91
C ILE A 17 -15.00 33.58 35.58
N LEU A 18 -15.95 33.48 34.66
CA LEU A 18 -16.38 32.21 34.08
C LEU A 18 -15.25 31.71 33.16
N ALA A 19 -14.34 30.90 33.70
CA ALA A 19 -13.31 30.23 32.92
C ALA A 19 -13.99 29.20 31.99
N LEU A 20 -14.25 29.62 30.75
CA LEU A 20 -14.68 28.75 29.67
C LEU A 20 -13.52 27.80 29.34
N GLY A 21 -13.48 26.63 29.99
CA GLY A 21 -12.53 25.58 29.68
C GLY A 21 -12.78 25.09 28.25
N CYS A 22 -11.89 25.45 27.32
CA CYS A 22 -11.80 24.80 26.02
C CYS A 22 -11.44 23.32 26.27
N PHE A 23 -12.45 22.44 26.24
CA PHE A 23 -12.22 21.02 26.02
C PHE A 23 -11.69 20.88 24.59
N THR A 24 -10.37 20.89 24.45
CA THR A 24 -9.72 20.45 23.22
C THR A 24 -9.95 18.95 23.15
N SER A 25 -11.02 18.52 22.47
CA SER A 25 -11.14 17.15 22.00
C SER A 25 -9.95 16.92 21.08
N GLY A 26 -8.89 16.31 21.60
CA GLY A 26 -7.80 15.82 20.78
C GLY A 26 -8.40 14.83 19.80
N VAL A 27 -8.44 15.20 18.52
CA VAL A 27 -8.70 14.24 17.46
C VAL A 27 -7.50 13.31 17.49
N TRP A 28 -7.64 12.16 18.15
CA TRP A 28 -6.64 11.11 18.06
C TRP A 28 -6.66 10.61 16.63
N ALA A 29 -5.64 11.01 15.87
CA ALA A 29 -5.28 10.40 14.59
C ALA A 29 -5.32 8.88 14.77
N ALA A 30 -5.97 8.18 13.84
CA ALA A 30 -6.14 6.74 13.96
C ALA A 30 -4.76 6.06 13.84
N GLU A 31 -4.31 5.40 14.90
CA GLU A 31 -2.99 4.77 14.95
C GLU A 31 -2.82 3.67 13.88
N PRO A 32 -1.58 3.46 13.36
CA PRO A 32 -1.25 2.31 12.52
C PRO A 32 -1.48 0.98 13.27
N ALA A 33 -1.33 -0.16 12.59
CA ALA A 33 -1.48 -1.49 13.19
C ALA A 33 -0.34 -1.85 14.16
N PHE A 34 0.74 -1.07 14.19
CA PHE A 34 1.80 -1.16 15.19
C PHE A 34 1.69 -0.05 16.24
N ASP A 35 2.32 -0.27 17.38
CA ASP A 35 2.32 0.67 18.52
C ASP A 35 3.27 1.83 18.27
N CYS A 36 2.72 3.04 18.08
CA CYS A 36 3.51 4.24 17.82
C CYS A 36 4.47 4.63 18.95
N ALA A 37 4.21 4.21 20.19
CA ALA A 37 5.15 4.43 21.28
C ALA A 37 6.43 3.57 21.16
N LYS A 38 6.43 2.60 20.24
CA LYS A 38 7.56 1.72 19.92
C LYS A 38 8.13 1.96 18.52
N ALA A 39 7.67 3.00 17.83
CA ALA A 39 8.21 3.38 16.53
C ALA A 39 9.73 3.57 16.64
N ASP A 40 10.47 2.93 15.75
CA ASP A 40 11.93 2.99 15.71
C ASP A 40 12.40 3.44 14.33
N GLY A 41 12.71 4.74 14.24
CA GLY A 41 13.25 5.38 13.04
C GLY A 41 12.26 6.25 12.27
N ALA A 42 12.83 7.07 11.37
CA ALA A 42 12.12 8.18 10.72
C ALA A 42 10.86 7.77 9.94
N ILE A 43 10.86 6.59 9.29
CA ILE A 43 9.69 6.13 8.53
C ILE A 43 8.54 5.69 9.44
N GLU A 44 8.83 5.04 10.56
CA GLU A 44 7.78 4.62 11.50
C GLU A 44 7.17 5.82 12.22
N GLU A 45 7.99 6.79 12.62
CA GLU A 45 7.52 8.07 13.15
C GLU A 45 6.66 8.84 12.13
N LEU A 46 7.05 8.85 10.85
CA LEU A 46 6.28 9.45 9.77
C LEU A 46 4.92 8.76 9.60
N ILE A 47 4.87 7.43 9.62
CA ILE A 47 3.62 6.66 9.54
C ILE A 47 2.69 7.00 10.71
N CYS A 48 3.23 7.19 11.91
CA CYS A 48 2.46 7.57 13.09
C CYS A 48 1.86 8.98 13.03
N GLN A 49 2.41 9.86 12.20
CA GLN A 49 1.99 11.26 12.09
C GLN A 49 1.13 11.56 10.84
N ASP A 50 1.09 10.64 9.87
CA ASP A 50 0.32 10.78 8.64
C ASP A 50 -0.87 9.79 8.63
N ASP A 51 -2.09 10.33 8.71
CA ASP A 51 -3.33 9.53 8.75
C ASP A 51 -3.50 8.58 7.55
N GLN A 52 -3.02 8.98 6.37
CA GLN A 52 -3.13 8.15 5.16
C GLN A 52 -2.14 6.99 5.20
N LEU A 53 -0.91 7.23 5.65
CA LEU A 53 0.08 6.17 5.85
C LEU A 53 -0.35 5.20 6.96
N ALA A 54 -0.91 5.70 8.06
CA ALA A 54 -1.47 4.87 9.12
C ALA A 54 -2.64 3.99 8.62
N ALA A 55 -3.50 4.54 7.76
CA ALA A 55 -4.58 3.78 7.13
C ALA A 55 -4.06 2.67 6.20
N LEU A 56 -3.01 2.95 5.41
CA LEU A 56 -2.34 1.96 4.57
C LEU A 56 -1.68 0.85 5.40
N ASP A 57 -1.06 1.19 6.53
CA ASP A 57 -0.49 0.19 7.44
C ASP A 57 -1.55 -0.77 8.00
N ARG A 58 -2.67 -0.23 8.48
CA ARG A 58 -3.82 -1.06 8.91
C ARG A 58 -4.35 -1.91 7.77
N LYS A 59 -4.46 -1.35 6.57
CA LYS A 59 -4.93 -2.10 5.39
C LYS A 59 -3.99 -3.26 5.06
N LEU A 60 -2.68 -3.02 5.12
CA LEU A 60 -1.70 -4.07 4.88
C LEU A 60 -1.78 -5.16 5.96
N ALA A 61 -2.01 -4.80 7.22
CA ALA A 61 -2.19 -5.79 8.30
C ALA A 61 -3.41 -6.71 8.03
N GLU A 62 -4.54 -6.17 7.57
CA GLU A 62 -5.72 -6.96 7.17
C GLU A 62 -5.40 -7.92 6.02
N VAL A 63 -4.76 -7.41 4.96
CA VAL A 63 -4.40 -8.19 3.77
C VAL A 63 -3.38 -9.27 4.12
N TYR A 64 -2.39 -8.95 4.94
CA TYR A 64 -1.40 -9.89 5.43
C TYR A 64 -2.03 -11.01 6.27
N ALA A 65 -3.01 -10.69 7.11
CA ALA A 65 -3.76 -11.69 7.87
C ALA A 65 -4.55 -12.63 6.94
N ALA A 66 -5.14 -12.11 5.86
CA ALA A 66 -5.82 -12.92 4.85
C ALA A 66 -4.85 -13.80 4.04
N ALA A 67 -3.72 -13.25 3.61
CA ALA A 67 -2.65 -13.98 2.94
C ALA A 67 -2.11 -15.11 3.84
N SER A 68 -1.87 -14.83 5.12
CA SER A 68 -1.35 -15.81 6.09
C SER A 68 -2.26 -17.03 6.25
N ARG A 69 -3.59 -16.86 6.17
CA ARG A 69 -4.54 -17.99 6.20
C ARG A 69 -4.40 -18.90 4.98
N LYS A 70 -4.14 -18.32 3.80
CA LYS A 70 -3.91 -19.09 2.56
C LYS A 70 -2.51 -19.70 2.53
N ALA A 71 -1.52 -19.02 3.10
CA ALA A 71 -0.13 -19.47 3.20
C ALA A 71 0.10 -20.61 4.21
N ALA A 72 -0.92 -21.00 5.00
CA ALA A 72 -0.75 -21.92 6.13
C ALA A 72 -0.10 -23.26 5.76
N ASN A 73 -0.28 -23.73 4.52
CA ASN A 73 0.27 -24.98 4.00
C ASN A 73 1.38 -24.77 2.95
N GLU A 74 1.88 -23.54 2.77
CA GLU A 74 3.00 -23.27 1.86
C GLU A 74 4.29 -23.92 2.36
N HIS A 75 4.97 -24.62 1.46
CA HIS A 75 6.24 -25.28 1.74
C HIS A 75 7.27 -24.85 0.69
N PRO A 76 8.29 -24.06 1.06
CA PRO A 76 8.58 -23.55 2.41
C PRO A 76 7.64 -22.40 2.88
N PRO A 77 7.45 -22.20 4.20
CA PRO A 77 6.61 -21.13 4.75
C PRO A 77 7.33 -19.77 4.73
N VAL A 78 7.35 -19.10 3.57
CA VAL A 78 8.20 -17.91 3.34
C VAL A 78 7.54 -16.58 3.67
N LEU A 79 6.20 -16.49 3.67
CA LEU A 79 5.46 -15.24 3.77
C LEU A 79 5.87 -14.36 4.96
N LYS A 80 6.10 -14.95 6.14
CA LYS A 80 6.54 -14.21 7.34
C LYS A 80 7.95 -13.62 7.19
N ALA A 81 8.86 -14.37 6.58
CA ALA A 81 10.21 -13.89 6.34
C ALA A 81 10.21 -12.76 5.29
N GLU A 82 9.43 -12.93 4.22
CA GLU A 82 9.25 -11.91 3.18
C GLU A 82 8.65 -10.62 3.74
N GLN A 83 7.61 -10.72 4.60
CA GLN A 83 7.01 -9.54 5.21
C GLN A 83 8.00 -8.76 6.08
N ARG A 84 8.84 -9.46 6.85
CA ARG A 84 9.92 -8.81 7.62
C ARG A 84 10.96 -8.15 6.72
N GLY A 85 11.31 -8.78 5.60
CA GLY A 85 12.18 -8.20 4.59
C GLY A 85 11.59 -6.93 3.99
N TRP A 86 10.30 -6.97 3.64
CA TRP A 86 9.58 -5.83 3.11
C TRP A 86 9.53 -4.65 4.10
N ILE A 87 9.26 -4.89 5.38
CA ILE A 87 9.26 -3.81 6.41
C ILE A 87 10.61 -3.07 6.43
N LYS A 88 11.73 -3.82 6.35
CA LYS A 88 13.07 -3.21 6.26
C LYS A 88 13.22 -2.39 4.97
N GLY A 89 12.77 -2.92 3.84
CA GLY A 89 12.78 -2.23 2.55
C GLY A 89 11.99 -0.93 2.58
N ARG A 90 10.75 -0.94 3.09
CA ARG A 90 9.93 0.26 3.32
C ARG A 90 10.68 1.28 4.16
N ASN A 91 11.33 0.85 5.24
CA ASN A 91 12.04 1.77 6.11
C ASN A 91 13.23 2.45 5.41
N GLU A 92 13.82 1.89 4.35
CA GLU A 92 14.85 2.55 3.53
C GLU A 92 14.35 3.79 2.77
N CYS A 93 13.04 4.04 2.71
CA CYS A 93 12.47 5.27 2.17
C CYS A 93 12.99 6.55 2.85
N TRP A 94 13.62 6.46 4.02
CA TRP A 94 14.29 7.60 4.67
C TRP A 94 15.37 8.24 3.78
N LYS A 95 15.92 7.48 2.82
CA LYS A 95 16.95 7.94 1.87
C LYS A 95 16.36 8.61 0.62
N SER A 96 15.06 8.57 0.44
CA SER A 96 14.40 9.16 -0.74
C SER A 96 14.33 10.69 -0.64
N ASP A 97 14.31 11.37 -1.78
CA ASP A 97 14.02 12.81 -1.85
C ASP A 97 12.62 13.15 -1.33
N ASP A 98 11.67 12.20 -1.42
CA ASP A 98 10.33 12.28 -0.83
C ASP A 98 10.01 10.99 -0.04
N PRO A 99 10.38 10.95 1.26
CA PRO A 99 10.15 9.80 2.12
C PRO A 99 8.67 9.42 2.26
N ARG A 100 7.76 10.40 2.21
CA ARG A 100 6.32 10.15 2.32
C ARG A 100 5.79 9.44 1.08
N ALA A 101 6.07 9.97 -0.11
CA ALA A 101 5.63 9.36 -1.36
C ALA A 101 6.26 7.98 -1.59
N CYS A 102 7.53 7.80 -1.21
CA CYS A 102 8.19 6.49 -1.21
C CYS A 102 7.44 5.49 -0.31
N THR A 103 7.16 5.88 0.94
CA THR A 103 6.47 5.02 1.92
C THR A 103 5.06 4.64 1.44
N GLU A 104 4.32 5.61 0.91
CA GLU A 104 2.98 5.39 0.34
C GLU A 104 3.03 4.37 -0.81
N THR A 105 4.00 4.51 -1.71
CA THR A 105 4.20 3.60 -2.85
C THR A 105 4.52 2.18 -2.39
N GLU A 106 5.41 2.02 -1.41
CA GLU A 106 5.77 0.72 -0.85
C GLU A 106 4.56 -0.01 -0.23
N TYR A 107 3.71 0.71 0.50
CA TYR A 107 2.47 0.12 1.02
C TYR A 107 1.53 -0.34 -0.10
N ARG A 108 1.23 0.55 -1.07
CA ARG A 108 0.32 0.24 -2.17
C ARG A 108 0.80 -0.97 -2.97
N HIS A 109 2.09 -1.01 -3.29
CA HIS A 109 2.69 -2.15 -4.00
C HIS A 109 2.62 -3.44 -3.19
N ARG A 110 2.91 -3.41 -1.89
CA ARG A 110 2.85 -4.62 -1.06
C ARG A 110 1.42 -5.14 -0.88
N ILE A 111 0.46 -4.23 -0.70
CA ILE A 111 -0.97 -4.58 -0.63
C ILE A 111 -1.40 -5.26 -1.92
N ALA A 112 -1.10 -4.64 -3.08
CA ALA A 112 -1.42 -5.21 -4.39
C ALA A 112 -0.72 -6.55 -4.62
N GLU A 113 0.56 -6.67 -4.24
CA GLU A 113 1.33 -7.91 -4.35
C GLU A 113 0.66 -9.06 -3.58
N LEU A 114 0.36 -8.85 -2.30
CA LEU A 114 -0.26 -9.88 -1.48
C LEU A 114 -1.67 -10.21 -1.96
N GLN A 115 -2.44 -9.20 -2.39
CA GLN A 115 -3.77 -9.42 -2.96
C GLN A 115 -3.72 -10.30 -4.22
N ALA A 116 -2.78 -10.05 -5.13
CA ALA A 116 -2.64 -10.82 -6.36
C ALA A 116 -2.10 -12.23 -6.09
N ARG A 117 -0.96 -12.35 -5.41
CA ARG A 117 -0.31 -13.64 -5.12
C ARG A 117 -1.23 -14.59 -4.37
N TYR A 118 -1.97 -14.08 -3.40
CA TYR A 118 -2.91 -14.86 -2.61
C TYR A 118 -4.34 -14.81 -3.14
N ARG A 119 -4.58 -14.26 -4.34
CA ARG A 119 -5.88 -14.29 -5.02
C ARG A 119 -7.01 -13.78 -4.08
N LEU A 120 -6.80 -12.61 -3.47
CA LEU A 120 -7.66 -11.99 -2.45
C LEU A 120 -8.59 -10.91 -3.02
N VAL A 121 -8.54 -10.70 -4.34
CA VAL A 121 -9.37 -9.76 -5.10
C VAL A 121 -9.87 -10.46 -6.36
N PRO A 122 -10.89 -9.92 -7.04
CA PRO A 122 -11.33 -10.44 -8.33
C PRO A 122 -10.20 -10.51 -9.35
N GLU A 123 -10.24 -11.54 -10.18
CA GLU A 123 -9.26 -11.80 -11.22
C GLU A 123 -9.92 -12.03 -12.58
N LYS A 124 -9.17 -11.76 -13.65
CA LYS A 124 -9.58 -11.98 -15.05
C LYS A 124 -8.51 -12.79 -15.76
N GLY A 125 -8.89 -13.94 -16.27
CA GLY A 125 -8.02 -14.92 -16.90
C GLY A 125 -8.22 -16.33 -16.33
N PRO A 126 -7.25 -17.25 -16.52
CA PRO A 126 -6.00 -17.02 -17.26
C PRO A 126 -6.25 -16.73 -18.74
N PHE A 127 -5.35 -15.96 -19.35
CA PHE A 127 -5.29 -15.74 -20.79
C PHE A 127 -3.98 -16.32 -21.30
N TRP A 128 -4.06 -17.17 -22.31
CA TRP A 128 -2.91 -17.83 -22.91
C TRP A 128 -2.42 -17.04 -24.10
N PHE A 129 -1.11 -16.81 -24.17
CA PHE A 129 -0.44 -16.14 -25.28
C PHE A 129 0.58 -17.07 -25.90
N THR A 130 0.59 -17.17 -27.23
CA THR A 130 1.65 -17.84 -28.00
C THR A 130 2.63 -16.79 -28.49
N CYS A 131 3.90 -16.92 -28.14
CA CYS A 131 4.95 -15.97 -28.51
C CYS A 131 5.78 -16.47 -29.70
N ASP A 132 6.12 -15.56 -30.60
CA ASP A 132 6.99 -15.76 -31.77
C ASP A 132 6.54 -16.91 -32.69
N GLY A 133 5.24 -17.25 -32.65
CA GLY A 133 4.64 -18.32 -33.45
C GLY A 133 4.99 -19.75 -32.99
N ASP A 134 5.68 -19.93 -31.87
CA ASP A 134 6.01 -21.25 -31.32
C ASP A 134 5.06 -21.62 -30.17
N PRO A 135 4.25 -22.69 -30.28
CA PRO A 135 3.33 -23.10 -29.23
C PRO A 135 4.01 -23.51 -27.91
N ARG A 136 5.32 -23.77 -27.93
CA ARG A 136 6.12 -24.04 -26.71
C ARG A 136 6.52 -22.77 -25.98
N ASN A 137 6.51 -21.62 -26.66
CA ASN A 137 6.79 -20.32 -26.07
C ASN A 137 5.46 -19.69 -25.61
N GLU A 138 4.88 -20.27 -24.57
CA GLU A 138 3.60 -19.84 -24.02
C GLU A 138 3.80 -18.95 -22.78
N VAL A 139 2.99 -17.89 -22.68
CA VAL A 139 2.87 -17.08 -21.47
C VAL A 139 1.41 -17.06 -21.04
N VAL A 140 1.16 -17.42 -19.78
CA VAL A 140 -0.18 -17.41 -19.18
C VAL A 140 -0.31 -16.20 -18.28
N VAL A 141 -1.32 -15.36 -18.52
CA VAL A 141 -1.49 -14.10 -17.79
C VAL A 141 -2.82 -14.07 -17.06
N THR A 142 -2.79 -13.72 -15.77
CA THR A 142 -3.99 -13.40 -14.99
C THR A 142 -3.90 -11.96 -14.49
N PHE A 143 -4.95 -11.17 -14.73
CA PHE A 143 -5.06 -9.79 -14.25
C PHE A 143 -5.84 -9.73 -12.95
N PHE A 144 -5.49 -8.78 -12.08
CA PHE A 144 -6.11 -8.61 -10.77
C PHE A 144 -6.61 -7.18 -10.57
N GLU A 145 -7.78 -7.06 -9.95
CA GLU A 145 -8.39 -5.76 -9.60
C GLU A 145 -7.77 -5.18 -8.31
N THR A 146 -6.44 -5.09 -8.27
CA THR A 146 -5.66 -4.43 -7.20
C THR A 146 -5.48 -2.92 -7.47
N GLU A 147 -4.96 -2.19 -6.49
CA GLU A 147 -4.59 -0.78 -6.64
C GLU A 147 -3.12 -0.56 -6.22
N PRO A 148 -2.20 -0.26 -7.17
CA PRO A 148 -2.40 -0.23 -8.63
C PRO A 148 -2.78 -1.61 -9.22
N PRO A 149 -3.41 -1.67 -10.42
CA PRO A 149 -3.71 -2.94 -11.07
C PRO A 149 -2.45 -3.77 -11.31
N THR A 150 -2.57 -5.08 -11.10
CA THR A 150 -1.47 -6.02 -11.27
C THR A 150 -1.85 -7.13 -12.23
N LEU A 151 -0.82 -7.81 -12.72
CA LEU A 151 -0.97 -9.13 -13.34
C LEU A 151 0.06 -10.08 -12.76
N ILE A 152 -0.25 -11.38 -12.84
CA ILE A 152 0.72 -12.45 -12.69
C ILE A 152 0.84 -13.13 -14.05
N ALA A 153 2.07 -13.18 -14.55
CA ALA A 153 2.43 -13.90 -15.76
C ALA A 153 3.25 -15.15 -15.40
N GLU A 154 2.97 -16.25 -16.07
CA GLU A 154 3.64 -17.53 -15.89
C GLU A 154 4.23 -17.99 -17.23
N ARG A 155 5.49 -18.41 -17.23
CA ARG A 155 6.21 -18.94 -18.41
C ARG A 155 7.10 -20.09 -17.97
N GLY A 156 6.71 -21.32 -18.32
CA GLY A 156 7.33 -22.52 -17.76
C GLY A 156 7.19 -22.53 -16.22
N ASP A 157 8.28 -22.75 -15.50
CA ASP A 157 8.30 -22.74 -14.04
C ASP A 157 8.49 -21.35 -13.42
N GLN A 158 8.57 -20.30 -14.24
CA GLN A 158 8.81 -18.94 -13.78
C GLN A 158 7.51 -18.15 -13.66
N VAL A 159 7.40 -17.38 -12.59
CA VAL A 159 6.26 -16.53 -12.28
C VAL A 159 6.76 -15.10 -12.10
N SER A 160 6.10 -14.13 -12.73
CA SER A 160 6.38 -12.72 -12.55
C SER A 160 5.10 -11.96 -12.19
N LEU A 161 5.14 -11.25 -11.06
CA LEU A 161 4.13 -10.27 -10.71
C LEU A 161 4.55 -8.93 -11.30
N MET A 162 3.63 -8.29 -12.02
CA MET A 162 3.87 -7.02 -12.68
C MET A 162 2.82 -5.99 -12.28
N VAL A 163 3.25 -4.76 -12.11
CA VAL A 163 2.40 -3.62 -11.72
C VAL A 163 2.14 -2.74 -12.93
N ARG A 164 0.91 -2.26 -13.10
CA ARG A 164 0.53 -1.38 -14.20
C ARG A 164 1.35 -0.08 -14.17
N GLN A 165 1.84 0.31 -15.34
CA GLN A 165 2.58 1.56 -15.56
C GLN A 165 1.75 2.55 -16.39
N PRO A 166 2.00 3.86 -16.26
CA PRO A 166 1.48 4.85 -17.21
C PRO A 166 1.89 4.50 -18.64
N SER A 167 0.95 4.61 -19.58
CA SER A 167 1.17 4.32 -21.00
C SER A 167 0.34 5.26 -21.87
N GLY A 168 0.90 5.68 -23.01
CA GLY A 168 0.19 6.48 -24.01
C GLY A 168 -0.80 5.69 -24.87
N SER A 169 -0.67 4.36 -24.92
CA SER A 169 -1.61 3.46 -25.60
C SER A 169 -1.51 2.03 -25.05
N GLY A 170 -2.61 1.29 -25.02
CA GLY A 170 -2.66 -0.07 -24.50
C GLY A 170 -2.40 -0.16 -22.98
N ALA A 171 -2.25 -1.39 -22.49
CA ALA A 171 -2.02 -1.67 -21.08
C ALA A 171 -0.61 -2.21 -20.86
N LYS A 172 0.25 -1.39 -20.23
CA LYS A 172 1.62 -1.77 -19.88
C LYS A 172 1.74 -2.14 -18.40
N TYR A 173 2.41 -3.24 -18.13
CA TYR A 173 2.74 -3.75 -16.81
C TYR A 173 4.23 -4.05 -16.74
N GLN A 174 4.82 -3.76 -15.59
CA GLN A 174 6.26 -3.90 -15.36
C GLN A 174 6.51 -4.72 -14.10
N GLY A 175 7.25 -5.80 -14.25
CA GLY A 175 7.85 -6.57 -13.16
C GLY A 175 9.28 -6.11 -12.89
N ARG A 176 10.06 -6.93 -12.19
CA ARG A 176 11.46 -6.60 -11.87
C ARG A 176 12.32 -6.54 -13.13
N ASN A 177 12.22 -7.58 -13.96
CA ASN A 177 12.95 -7.68 -15.22
C ASN A 177 12.04 -8.07 -16.39
N GLU A 178 10.74 -8.21 -16.12
CA GLU A 178 9.75 -8.61 -17.10
C GLU A 178 8.83 -7.44 -17.42
N MET A 179 8.31 -7.43 -18.63
CA MET A 179 7.38 -6.40 -19.09
C MET A 179 6.31 -7.07 -19.93
N PHE A 180 5.08 -6.61 -19.77
CA PHE A 180 3.94 -7.01 -20.57
C PHE A 180 3.25 -5.75 -21.08
N TRP A 181 3.12 -5.61 -22.40
CA TRP A 181 2.39 -4.50 -23.00
C TRP A 181 1.43 -5.01 -24.05
N GLU A 182 0.13 -4.86 -23.80
CA GLU A 182 -0.93 -5.36 -24.67
C GLU A 182 -1.73 -4.22 -25.32
N HIS A 183 -2.10 -4.46 -26.57
CA HIS A 183 -3.01 -3.63 -27.32
C HIS A 183 -3.78 -4.47 -28.36
N GLN A 184 -5.10 -4.59 -28.18
CA GLN A 184 -6.02 -5.24 -29.13
C GLN A 184 -5.75 -6.74 -29.40
N GLY A 185 -5.35 -7.50 -28.38
CA GLY A 185 -5.13 -8.95 -28.46
C GLY A 185 -3.71 -9.36 -28.89
N GLU A 186 -2.85 -8.39 -29.21
CA GLU A 186 -1.42 -8.56 -29.38
C GLU A 186 -0.67 -8.01 -28.17
N ALA A 187 0.34 -8.75 -27.71
CA ALA A 187 1.18 -8.37 -26.58
C ALA A 187 2.66 -8.42 -26.95
N THR A 188 3.41 -7.39 -26.54
CA THR A 188 4.87 -7.41 -26.49
C THR A 188 5.31 -7.81 -25.09
N ILE A 189 6.11 -8.87 -24.97
CA ILE A 189 6.56 -9.40 -23.68
C ILE A 189 8.09 -9.43 -23.63
N VAL A 190 8.66 -8.88 -22.56
CA VAL A 190 10.09 -9.07 -22.19
C VAL A 190 10.14 -9.98 -20.98
N TRP A 191 11.04 -10.96 -21.00
CA TRP A 191 11.15 -11.96 -19.93
C TRP A 191 12.60 -12.12 -19.46
N GLY A 192 13.03 -11.22 -18.57
CA GLY A 192 14.37 -11.23 -17.99
C GLY A 192 15.19 -9.99 -18.35
N TYR A 193 16.31 -9.82 -17.63
CA TYR A 193 17.19 -8.67 -17.79
C TYR A 193 17.83 -8.66 -19.19
N GLU A 194 17.68 -7.56 -19.92
CA GLU A 194 18.17 -7.41 -21.32
C GLU A 194 17.68 -8.50 -22.29
N ALA A 195 16.58 -9.18 -21.94
CA ALA A 195 15.98 -10.18 -22.82
C ALA A 195 15.33 -9.52 -24.05
N PRO A 196 15.35 -10.18 -25.22
CA PRO A 196 14.65 -9.67 -26.40
C PRO A 196 13.14 -9.63 -26.17
N GLU A 197 12.49 -8.67 -26.83
CA GLU A 197 11.03 -8.61 -26.90
C GLU A 197 10.48 -9.78 -27.71
N MET A 198 9.44 -10.41 -27.18
CA MET A 198 8.66 -11.45 -27.84
C MET A 198 7.33 -10.87 -28.31
N ARG A 199 6.90 -11.24 -29.51
CA ARG A 199 5.58 -10.88 -30.03
C ARG A 199 4.61 -12.00 -29.78
N CYS A 200 3.58 -11.73 -29.00
CA CYS A 200 2.67 -12.75 -28.53
C CYS A 200 1.23 -12.45 -28.94
N THR A 201 0.52 -13.48 -29.39
CA THR A 201 -0.89 -13.37 -29.75
C THR A 201 -1.74 -14.13 -28.75
N ARG A 202 -2.83 -13.51 -28.31
CA ARG A 202 -3.78 -14.15 -27.41
C ARG A 202 -4.45 -15.32 -28.11
N LYS A 203 -4.46 -16.49 -27.47
CA LYS A 203 -5.24 -17.65 -27.94
C LYS A 203 -6.75 -17.34 -27.85
N PRO A 204 -7.56 -17.86 -28.78
CA PRO A 204 -9.02 -17.68 -28.77
C PRO A 204 -9.67 -18.07 -27.44
#